data_AF-A0AAV4D9B2-F1
#
_entry.id   AF-A0AAV4D9B2-F1
#
_cell.length_a   1.000
_cell.length_b   1.000
_cell.length_c   1.000
_cell.angle_alpha   90.00
_cell.angle_beta   90.00
_cell.angle_gamma   90.00
#
_symmetry.space_group_name_H-M   'P 1'
#
loop_
_entity.id
_entity.type
_entity.pdbx_description
1 polymer ?
#
loop_
_entity_poly.entity_id
_entity_poly.type
_entity_poly.pdbx_seq_one_letter_code
_entity_poly.pdbx_strand_id
1 'polypeptide(L)'
;MSDRSIQRKEDYLDWMHDKFCASSKACVLAVKTALRAHTRENAAEIFERAIDVLSEEFPDLACIDGQTKEEGVDGNELNLLKDRIAQVERQLQEVQNERLTLESELKSVRQEAQSERSTLKSEFESIRQEGQTKCSTLESELESVKQEAQNNRSFLESSVKKNVRPLNTKLETLATETKDRIKEAAAAAAAVTPPPTPPSASALPRPLKNVRQRNSFTAQVSRDRSRPVIWDVQLLPGERLMLADRINRCVKLFNTQVGSL
;
A
#
# COMPACT_ATOMS: atom_id res chain seq x y z
N MET A 1 40.00 29.09 27.48
CA MET A 1 41.17 28.59 26.72
C MET A 1 40.68 28.26 25.32
N SER A 2 41.33 28.73 24.24
CA SER A 2 40.90 28.41 22.88
C SER A 2 41.12 26.93 22.57
N ASP A 3 40.23 26.28 21.81
CA ASP A 3 40.37 24.86 21.39
C ASP A 3 41.75 24.56 20.77
N ARG A 4 42.35 25.53 20.08
CA ARG A 4 43.72 25.43 19.54
C ARG A 4 44.81 25.22 20.60
N SER A 5 44.59 25.65 21.83
CA SER A 5 45.53 25.46 22.93
C SER A 5 45.38 24.09 23.59
N ILE A 6 44.19 23.47 23.50
CA ILE A 6 43.95 22.11 24.00
C ILE A 6 44.55 21.12 23.01
N GLN A 7 44.25 21.28 21.72
CA GLN A 7 44.81 20.44 20.66
C GLN A 7 46.34 20.41 20.68
N ARG A 8 47.01 21.56 20.82
CA ARG A 8 48.49 21.61 20.91
C ARG A 8 49.06 20.87 22.12
N LYS A 9 48.30 20.79 23.21
CA LYS A 9 48.72 20.05 24.41
C LYS A 9 48.51 18.55 24.22
N GLU A 10 47.41 18.15 23.58
CA GLU A 10 47.15 16.76 23.18
C GLU A 10 48.23 16.27 22.20
N ASP A 11 48.50 17.03 21.14
CA ASP A 11 49.56 16.70 20.17
C ASP A 11 50.95 16.58 20.83
N TYR A 12 51.23 17.40 21.85
CA TYR A 12 52.48 17.33 22.62
C TYR A 12 52.54 16.08 23.52
N LEU A 13 51.43 15.72 24.17
CA LEU A 13 51.34 14.53 25.00
C LEU A 13 51.49 13.26 24.16
N ASP A 14 50.85 13.21 22.99
CA ASP A 14 50.97 12.08 22.07
C ASP A 14 52.42 11.95 21.56
N TRP A 15 53.06 13.06 21.19
CA TRP A 15 54.47 13.07 20.80
C TRP A 15 55.41 12.59 21.92
N MET A 16 55.18 13.04 23.16
CA MET A 16 55.97 12.58 24.31
C MET A 16 55.74 11.09 24.58
N HIS A 17 54.50 10.62 24.51
CA HIS A 17 54.16 9.21 24.70
C HIS A 17 54.85 8.32 23.66
N ASP A 18 54.80 8.71 22.38
CA ASP A 18 55.44 7.95 21.30
C ASP A 18 56.96 7.92 21.44
N LYS A 19 57.57 9.06 21.79
CA LYS A 19 59.02 9.16 22.03
C LYS A 19 59.46 8.31 23.22
N PHE A 20 58.71 8.35 24.33
CA PHE A 20 58.96 7.51 25.50
C PHE A 20 58.82 6.03 25.16
N CYS A 21 57.77 5.65 24.45
CA CYS A 21 57.55 4.27 24.02
C CYS A 21 58.69 3.75 23.11
N ALA A 22 59.19 4.60 22.20
CA ALA A 22 60.30 4.24 21.33
C ALA A 22 61.61 4.06 22.12
N SER A 23 61.94 5.01 23.00
CA SER A 23 63.15 4.96 23.84
C SER A 23 63.11 3.78 24.82
N SER A 24 61.98 3.55 25.50
CA SER A 24 61.79 2.42 26.40
C SER A 24 61.97 1.08 25.69
N LYS A 25 61.41 0.91 24.49
CA LYS A 25 61.61 -0.32 23.69
C LYS A 25 63.07 -0.52 23.30
N ALA A 26 63.76 0.54 22.88
CA ALA A 26 65.18 0.48 22.54
C ALA A 26 66.04 0.09 23.76
N CYS A 27 65.76 0.69 24.91
CA CYS A 27 66.43 0.38 26.17
C CYS A 27 66.19 -1.07 26.61
N VAL A 28 64.94 -1.55 26.61
CA VAL A 28 64.61 -2.95 26.93
C VAL A 28 65.32 -3.92 25.99
N LEU A 29 65.39 -3.62 24.69
CA LEU A 29 66.12 -4.44 23.73
C LEU A 29 67.63 -4.45 23.98
N ALA A 30 68.22 -3.31 24.33
CA ALA A 30 69.63 -3.20 24.69
C ALA A 30 69.93 -4.02 25.95
N VAL A 31 69.13 -3.87 27.02
CA VAL A 31 69.25 -4.62 28.27
C VAL A 31 69.11 -6.12 28.01
N LYS A 32 68.10 -6.54 27.25
CA LYS A 32 67.86 -7.95 26.91
C LYS A 32 68.99 -8.56 26.07
N THR A 33 69.56 -7.79 25.15
CA THR A 33 70.68 -8.23 24.31
C THR A 33 71.95 -8.38 25.15
N ALA A 34 72.22 -7.43 26.05
CA ALA A 34 73.36 -7.47 26.95
C ALA A 34 73.24 -8.59 27.99
N LEU A 35 72.04 -8.83 28.54
CA LEU A 35 71.74 -9.96 29.43
C LEU A 35 71.92 -11.33 28.75
N ARG A 36 71.66 -11.44 27.44
CA ARG A 36 71.89 -12.66 26.68
C ARG A 36 73.37 -12.91 26.40
N ALA A 37 74.19 -11.87 26.41
CA ALA A 37 75.61 -11.95 26.05
C ALA A 37 76.52 -12.36 27.23
N HIS A 38 76.14 -12.13 28.50
CA HIS A 38 77.05 -12.31 29.64
C HIS A 38 76.41 -12.79 30.96
N THR A 39 77.25 -13.29 31.88
CA THR A 39 76.93 -13.81 33.22
C THR A 39 76.45 -12.72 34.19
N ARG A 40 75.62 -13.12 35.18
CA ARG A 40 74.80 -12.30 36.10
C ARG A 40 75.45 -11.05 36.72
N GLU A 41 76.77 -10.94 36.84
CA GLU A 41 77.45 -9.82 37.49
C GLU A 41 77.35 -8.48 36.73
N ASN A 42 77.12 -8.49 35.41
CA ASN A 42 76.97 -7.25 34.61
C ASN A 42 75.54 -6.71 34.51
N ALA A 43 74.53 -7.46 34.98
CA ALA A 43 73.13 -7.05 34.84
C ALA A 43 72.84 -5.75 35.61
N ALA A 44 73.41 -5.59 36.81
CA ALA A 44 73.24 -4.41 37.63
C ALA A 44 73.85 -3.16 36.97
N GLU A 45 75.07 -3.26 36.41
CA GLU A 45 75.70 -2.15 35.70
C GLU A 45 74.92 -1.73 34.44
N ILE A 46 74.34 -2.70 33.73
CA ILE A 46 73.49 -2.42 32.57
C ILE A 46 72.18 -1.73 32.99
N PHE A 47 71.61 -2.10 34.15
CA PHE A 47 70.42 -1.45 34.71
C PHE A 47 70.72 -0.02 35.17
N GLU A 48 71.81 0.21 35.90
CA GLU A 48 72.22 1.56 36.32
C GLU A 48 72.48 2.45 35.11
N ARG A 49 73.19 1.94 34.09
CA ARG A 49 73.43 2.70 32.85
C ARG A 49 72.15 2.98 32.06
N ALA A 50 71.16 2.08 32.13
CA ALA A 50 69.85 2.31 31.55
C ALA A 50 69.06 3.39 32.32
N ILE A 51 69.18 3.43 33.65
CA ILE A 51 68.61 4.49 34.48
C ILE A 51 69.27 5.83 34.15
N ASP A 52 70.61 5.89 34.05
CA ASP A 52 71.33 7.11 33.67
C ASP A 52 70.89 7.67 32.32
N VAL A 53 70.77 6.81 31.29
CA VAL A 53 70.30 7.22 29.96
C VAL A 53 68.85 7.72 30.00
N LEU A 54 67.98 7.08 30.78
CA LEU A 54 66.61 7.55 30.96
C LEU A 54 66.55 8.87 31.74
N SER A 55 67.44 9.08 32.72
CA SER A 55 67.55 10.33 33.45
C SER A 55 68.13 11.48 32.60
N GLU A 56 69.04 11.19 31.67
CA GLU A 56 69.56 12.17 30.69
C GLU A 56 68.52 12.52 29.62
N GLU A 57 67.76 11.54 29.12
CA GLU A 57 66.71 11.78 28.11
C GLU A 57 65.46 12.46 28.70
N PHE A 58 65.19 12.25 29.99
CA PHE A 58 64.03 12.78 30.70
C PHE A 58 64.44 13.49 32.01
N PRO A 59 65.19 14.59 31.95
CA PRO A 59 65.68 15.31 33.13
C PRO A 59 64.52 15.85 33.99
N ASP A 60 63.36 16.07 33.39
CA ASP A 60 62.15 16.55 34.08
C ASP A 60 61.52 15.49 35.00
N LEU A 61 61.82 14.20 34.84
CA LEU A 61 61.34 13.15 35.76
C LEU A 61 62.02 13.23 37.12
N ALA A 62 63.27 13.73 37.19
CA ALA A 62 63.97 13.97 38.45
C ALA A 62 63.36 15.13 39.26
N CYS A 63 62.59 16.01 38.62
CA CYS A 63 61.83 17.06 39.30
C CYS A 63 60.54 16.56 39.97
N ILE A 64 60.06 15.34 39.68
CA ILE A 64 58.80 14.83 40.25
C ILE A 64 58.95 14.47 41.73
N ASP A 65 60.12 14.01 42.18
CA ASP A 65 60.38 13.71 43.60
C ASP A 65 60.74 14.95 44.44
N GLY A 66 61.02 16.10 43.79
CA GLY A 66 61.47 17.33 44.47
C GLY A 66 60.44 18.46 44.54
N GLN A 67 59.25 18.29 43.92
CA GLN A 67 58.20 19.32 43.86
C GLN A 67 56.91 18.95 44.60
N THR A 68 56.96 18.07 45.61
CA THR A 68 55.97 18.07 46.70
C THR A 68 56.29 19.16 47.72
N LYS A 69 56.51 20.40 47.26
CA LYS A 69 56.08 21.52 48.09
C LYS A 69 54.57 21.46 48.05
N GLU A 70 53.98 20.90 49.10
CA GLU A 70 52.57 21.04 49.39
C GLU A 70 52.21 22.54 49.39
N GLU A 71 51.91 23.12 48.22
CA GLU A 71 50.78 24.02 48.15
C GLU A 71 49.58 23.16 48.50
N GLY A 72 49.35 23.03 49.81
CA GLY A 72 48.22 22.30 50.34
C GLY A 72 46.98 22.86 49.66
N VAL A 73 46.33 22.03 48.85
CA VAL A 73 44.97 22.29 48.36
C VAL A 73 44.20 22.76 49.60
N ASP A 74 43.78 24.02 49.60
CA ASP A 74 43.05 24.61 50.73
C ASP A 74 41.93 23.64 51.08
N GLY A 75 41.75 23.30 52.37
CA GLY A 75 40.78 22.30 52.80
C GLY A 75 39.38 22.58 52.25
N ASN A 76 39.09 23.84 51.92
CA ASN A 76 37.89 24.29 51.23
C ASN A 76 37.76 23.74 49.79
N GLU A 77 38.82 23.76 48.99
CA GLU A 77 38.81 23.19 47.62
C GLU A 77 38.66 21.67 47.65
N LEU A 78 39.31 21.00 48.62
CA LEU A 78 39.17 19.57 48.81
C LEU A 78 37.72 19.19 49.18
N ASN A 79 37.07 19.96 50.05
CA ASN A 79 35.68 19.74 50.42
C ASN A 79 34.74 19.99 49.23
N LEU A 80 34.96 21.05 48.45
CA LEU A 80 34.17 21.33 47.24
C LEU A 80 34.30 20.20 46.19
N LEU A 81 35.51 19.67 46.00
CA LEU A 81 35.73 18.53 45.10
C LEU A 81 35.02 17.27 45.60
N LYS A 82 35.05 16.99 46.89
CA LYS A 82 34.31 15.86 47.49
C LYS A 82 32.81 15.98 47.27
N ASP A 83 32.25 17.17 47.49
CA ASP A 83 30.81 17.42 47.27
C ASP A 83 30.42 17.23 45.79
N ARG A 84 31.27 17.69 44.88
CA ARG A 84 31.06 17.55 43.44
C ARG A 84 31.19 16.09 42.99
N ILE A 85 32.13 15.32 43.56
CA ILE A 85 32.23 13.86 43.34
C ILE A 85 30.95 13.18 43.80
N ALA A 86 30.49 13.45 45.03
CA ALA A 86 29.26 12.89 45.58
C ALA A 86 28.00 13.29 44.77
N GLN A 87 28.00 14.47 44.15
CA GLN A 87 26.94 14.88 43.23
C GLN A 87 26.98 14.09 41.93
N VAL A 88 28.16 13.94 41.31
CA VAL A 88 28.34 13.17 40.07
C VAL A 88 28.00 11.70 40.29
N GLU A 89 28.37 11.10 41.42
CA GLU A 89 28.01 9.72 41.77
C GLU A 89 26.49 9.54 41.88
N ARG A 90 25.78 10.49 42.51
CA ARG A 90 24.32 10.47 42.57
C ARG A 90 23.68 10.56 41.18
N GLN A 91 24.15 11.49 40.35
CA GLN A 91 23.66 11.64 38.97
C GLN A 91 23.94 10.39 38.13
N LEU A 92 25.11 9.76 38.31
CA LEU A 92 25.45 8.52 37.61
C LEU A 92 24.52 7.39 38.03
N GLN A 93 24.19 7.28 39.31
CA GLN A 93 23.25 6.27 39.80
C GLN A 93 21.83 6.51 39.25
N GLU A 94 21.38 7.76 39.19
CA GLU A 94 20.08 8.14 38.62
C GLU A 94 20.00 7.76 37.13
N VAL A 95 21.00 8.14 36.34
CA VAL A 95 21.07 7.80 34.91
C VAL A 95 21.14 6.28 34.70
N GLN A 96 21.84 5.53 35.56
CA GLN A 96 21.87 4.07 35.48
C GLN A 96 20.50 3.45 35.75
N ASN A 97 19.76 3.97 36.74
CA ASN A 97 18.40 3.51 37.03
C ASN A 97 17.43 3.85 35.88
N GLU A 98 17.50 5.06 35.33
CA GLU A 98 16.71 5.45 34.16
C GLU A 98 17.01 4.56 32.94
N ARG A 99 18.29 4.24 32.69
CA ARG A 99 18.68 3.33 31.62
C ARG A 99 18.05 1.95 31.79
N LEU A 100 18.08 1.38 33.00
CA LEU A 100 17.48 0.08 33.28
C LEU A 100 15.96 0.10 33.09
N THR A 101 15.30 1.17 33.51
CA THR A 101 13.86 1.37 33.29
C THR A 101 13.54 1.42 31.80
N LEU A 102 14.24 2.25 31.02
CA LEU A 102 14.04 2.37 29.58
C LEU A 102 14.34 1.06 28.84
N GLU A 103 15.37 0.32 29.24
CA GLU A 103 15.65 -1.01 28.67
C GLU A 103 14.49 -1.99 28.90
N SER A 104 13.86 -1.94 30.09
CA SER A 104 12.71 -2.78 30.42
C SER A 104 11.46 -2.39 29.62
N GLU A 105 11.17 -1.09 29.50
CA GLU A 105 10.05 -0.57 28.71
C GLU A 105 10.22 -0.92 27.23
N LEU A 106 11.43 -0.73 26.70
CA LEU A 106 11.75 -1.06 25.31
C LEU A 106 11.54 -2.56 25.04
N LYS A 107 11.95 -3.43 25.97
CA LYS A 107 11.69 -4.86 25.87
C LYS A 107 10.19 -5.17 25.88
N SER A 108 9.42 -4.51 26.75
CA SER A 108 7.95 -4.65 26.81
C SER A 108 7.30 -4.24 25.49
N VAL A 109 7.63 -3.05 24.97
CA VAL A 109 7.09 -2.53 23.71
C VAL A 109 7.43 -3.45 22.53
N ARG A 110 8.65 -4.01 22.49
CA ARG A 110 9.03 -4.99 21.45
C ARG A 110 8.19 -6.26 21.52
N GLN A 111 7.91 -6.76 22.72
CA GLN A 111 7.07 -7.95 22.90
C GLN A 111 5.63 -7.68 22.49
N GLU A 112 5.08 -6.54 22.89
CA GLU A 112 3.73 -6.10 22.50
C GLU A 112 3.62 -5.97 20.98
N ALA A 113 4.52 -5.24 20.33
CA ALA A 113 4.53 -5.08 18.88
C ALA A 113 4.68 -6.42 18.14
N GLN A 114 5.47 -7.37 18.67
CA GLN A 114 5.58 -8.71 18.11
C GLN A 114 4.26 -9.49 18.25
N SER A 115 3.59 -9.36 19.39
CA SER A 115 2.31 -10.00 19.66
C SER A 115 1.22 -9.45 18.73
N GLU A 116 1.09 -8.13 18.59
CA GLU A 116 0.14 -7.47 17.69
C GLU A 116 0.38 -7.88 16.24
N ARG A 117 1.65 -7.89 15.81
CA ARG A 117 2.00 -8.34 14.46
C ARG A 117 1.58 -9.79 14.21
N SER A 118 1.70 -10.66 15.21
CA SER A 118 1.27 -12.06 15.09
C SER A 118 -0.26 -12.18 14.99
N THR A 119 -1.00 -11.40 15.79
CA THR A 119 -2.45 -11.32 15.75
C THR A 119 -2.95 -10.82 14.40
N LEU A 120 -2.45 -9.67 13.93
CA LEU A 120 -2.82 -9.10 12.63
C LEU A 120 -2.52 -10.04 11.47
N LYS A 121 -1.40 -10.77 11.52
CA LYS A 121 -1.07 -11.77 10.51
C LYS A 121 -2.11 -12.91 10.48
N SER A 122 -2.55 -13.36 11.65
CA SER A 122 -3.56 -14.42 11.76
C SER A 122 -4.94 -13.96 11.26
N GLU A 123 -5.34 -12.73 11.60
CA GLU A 123 -6.60 -12.13 11.13
C GLU A 123 -6.60 -11.94 9.61
N PHE A 124 -5.49 -11.45 9.05
CA PHE A 124 -5.35 -11.30 7.60
C PHE A 124 -5.51 -12.64 6.86
N GLU A 125 -4.88 -13.70 7.37
CA GLU A 125 -4.99 -15.03 6.77
C GLU A 125 -6.42 -15.59 6.89
N SER A 126 -7.09 -15.36 8.03
CA SER A 126 -8.49 -15.72 8.24
C SER A 126 -9.42 -15.02 7.23
N ILE A 127 -9.30 -13.68 7.09
CA ILE A 127 -10.09 -12.89 6.13
C ILE A 127 -9.83 -13.36 4.70
N ARG A 128 -8.57 -13.67 4.37
CA ARG A 128 -8.21 -14.19 3.05
C ARG A 128 -8.89 -15.52 2.76
N GLN A 129 -8.86 -16.47 3.70
CA GLN A 129 -9.50 -17.78 3.55
C GLN A 129 -11.03 -17.67 3.47
N GLU A 130 -11.63 -16.80 4.29
CA GLU A 130 -13.07 -16.53 4.24
C GLU A 130 -13.45 -15.93 2.88
N GLY A 131 -12.69 -14.96 2.39
CA GLY A 131 -12.88 -14.35 1.08
C GLY A 131 -12.78 -15.37 -0.06
N GLN A 132 -11.76 -16.24 -0.02
CA GLN A 132 -11.59 -17.32 -1.00
C GLN A 132 -12.78 -18.29 -0.97
N THR A 133 -13.25 -18.66 0.22
CA THR A 133 -14.40 -19.56 0.38
C THR A 133 -15.67 -18.93 -0.21
N LYS A 134 -15.94 -17.65 0.11
CA LYS A 134 -17.08 -16.91 -0.43
C LYS A 134 -17.03 -16.80 -1.95
N CYS A 135 -15.85 -16.54 -2.53
CA CYS A 135 -15.68 -16.53 -3.98
C CYS A 135 -16.02 -17.89 -4.60
N SER A 136 -15.47 -18.98 -4.06
CA SER A 136 -15.78 -20.34 -4.55
C SER A 136 -17.27 -20.68 -4.47
N THR A 137 -17.94 -20.29 -3.38
CA THR A 137 -19.39 -20.49 -3.23
C THR A 137 -20.17 -19.71 -4.29
N LEU A 138 -19.86 -18.42 -4.47
CA LEU A 138 -20.53 -17.58 -5.46
C LEU A 138 -20.28 -18.07 -6.90
N GLU A 139 -19.09 -18.57 -7.20
CA GLU A 139 -18.78 -19.18 -8.50
C GLU A 139 -19.63 -20.43 -8.75
N SER A 140 -19.79 -21.28 -7.73
CA SER A 140 -20.66 -22.46 -7.81
C SER A 140 -22.14 -22.09 -7.98
N GLU A 141 -22.63 -21.10 -7.24
CA GLU A 141 -24.00 -20.60 -7.37
C GLU A 141 -24.25 -20.00 -8.75
N LEU A 142 -23.30 -19.23 -9.27
CA LEU A 142 -23.38 -18.64 -10.61
C LEU A 142 -23.48 -19.71 -11.70
N GLU A 143 -22.65 -20.76 -11.61
CA GLU A 143 -22.69 -21.84 -12.60
C GLU A 143 -24.01 -22.64 -12.49
N SER A 144 -24.53 -22.84 -11.27
CA SER A 144 -25.84 -23.46 -11.05
C SER A 144 -26.97 -22.65 -11.71
N VAL A 145 -27.03 -21.34 -11.45
CA VAL A 145 -28.04 -20.44 -12.04
C VAL A 145 -27.94 -20.41 -13.56
N LYS A 146 -26.72 -20.38 -14.10
CA LYS A 146 -26.47 -20.41 -15.54
C LYS A 146 -26.97 -21.72 -16.17
N GLN A 147 -26.72 -22.86 -15.51
CA GLN A 147 -27.22 -24.16 -15.97
C GLN A 147 -28.75 -24.22 -15.92
N GLU A 148 -29.37 -23.71 -14.85
CA GLU A 148 -30.83 -23.64 -14.73
C GLU A 148 -31.44 -22.75 -15.82
N ALA A 149 -30.85 -21.58 -16.08
CA ALA A 149 -31.29 -20.68 -17.15
C ALA A 149 -31.18 -21.34 -18.53
N GLN A 150 -30.11 -22.09 -18.78
CA GLN A 150 -29.93 -22.86 -20.01
C GLN A 150 -30.99 -23.96 -20.15
N ASN A 151 -31.27 -24.70 -19.07
CA ASN A 151 -32.31 -25.73 -19.04
C ASN A 151 -33.69 -25.12 -19.33
N ASN A 152 -34.05 -24.03 -18.64
CA ASN A 152 -35.31 -23.31 -18.85
C ASN A 152 -35.45 -22.78 -20.29
N ARG A 153 -34.37 -22.24 -20.85
CA ARG A 153 -34.34 -21.80 -22.26
C ARG A 153 -34.62 -22.97 -23.20
N SER A 154 -33.95 -24.10 -23.01
CA SER A 154 -34.14 -25.29 -23.85
C SER A 154 -35.57 -25.86 -23.74
N PHE A 155 -36.13 -25.84 -22.52
CA PHE A 155 -37.51 -26.25 -22.26
C PHE A 155 -38.52 -25.34 -22.98
N LEU A 156 -38.35 -24.02 -22.85
CA LEU A 156 -39.21 -23.05 -23.54
C LEU A 156 -39.10 -23.15 -25.05
N GLU A 157 -37.89 -23.28 -25.60
CA GLU A 157 -37.66 -23.46 -27.04
C GLU A 157 -38.36 -24.72 -27.55
N SER A 158 -38.27 -25.83 -26.80
CA SER A 158 -38.96 -27.08 -27.13
C SER A 158 -40.49 -26.91 -27.08
N SER A 159 -41.01 -26.19 -26.08
CA SER A 159 -42.44 -25.94 -25.91
C SER A 159 -43.00 -25.05 -27.02
N VAL A 160 -42.27 -24.00 -27.41
CA VAL A 160 -42.62 -23.14 -28.56
C VAL A 160 -42.64 -23.96 -29.85
N LYS A 161 -41.63 -24.81 -30.07
CA LYS A 161 -41.56 -25.65 -31.27
C LYS A 161 -42.70 -26.68 -31.33
N LYS A 162 -43.08 -27.27 -30.19
CA LYS A 162 -44.14 -28.29 -30.11
C LYS A 162 -45.55 -27.71 -30.18
N ASN A 163 -45.80 -26.58 -29.50
CA ASN A 163 -47.17 -26.08 -29.30
C ASN A 163 -47.47 -24.89 -30.20
N VAL A 164 -46.58 -23.89 -30.27
CA VAL A 164 -46.86 -22.63 -30.96
C VAL A 164 -46.72 -22.77 -32.47
N ARG A 165 -45.64 -23.42 -32.95
CA ARG A 165 -45.43 -23.57 -34.41
C ARG A 165 -46.58 -24.30 -35.12
N PRO A 166 -47.08 -25.44 -34.63
CA PRO A 166 -48.18 -26.14 -35.31
C PRO A 166 -49.50 -25.38 -35.28
N LEU A 167 -49.75 -24.62 -34.20
CA LEU A 167 -50.91 -23.73 -34.15
C LEU A 167 -50.80 -22.64 -35.21
N ASN A 168 -49.62 -22.03 -35.37
CA ASN A 168 -49.41 -21.00 -36.38
C ASN A 168 -49.60 -21.53 -37.81
N THR A 169 -49.09 -22.73 -38.12
CA THR A 169 -49.31 -23.36 -39.42
C THR A 169 -50.79 -23.68 -39.66
N LYS A 170 -51.52 -24.16 -38.64
CA LYS A 170 -52.97 -24.40 -38.74
C LYS A 170 -53.75 -23.10 -38.99
N LEU A 171 -53.33 -22.02 -38.36
CA LEU A 171 -53.93 -20.70 -38.52
C LEU A 171 -53.71 -20.17 -39.95
N GLU A 172 -52.49 -20.33 -40.48
CA GLU A 172 -52.17 -20.00 -41.87
C GLU A 172 -52.98 -20.82 -42.88
N THR A 173 -53.13 -22.14 -42.68
CA THR A 173 -53.94 -22.98 -43.57
C THR A 173 -55.42 -22.57 -43.55
N LEU A 174 -55.98 -22.30 -42.38
CA LEU A 174 -57.36 -21.81 -42.25
C LEU A 174 -57.54 -20.44 -42.91
N ALA A 175 -56.56 -19.56 -42.80
CA ALA A 175 -56.58 -18.26 -43.47
C ALA A 175 -56.57 -18.40 -45.00
N THR A 176 -55.81 -19.36 -45.55
CA THR A 176 -55.84 -19.64 -46.99
C THR A 176 -57.17 -20.25 -47.44
N GLU A 177 -57.69 -21.24 -46.71
CA GLU A 177 -58.98 -21.88 -47.04
C GLU A 177 -60.14 -20.87 -47.02
N THR A 178 -60.20 -20.02 -45.99
CA THR A 178 -61.24 -18.97 -45.90
C THR A 178 -61.13 -17.96 -47.04
N LYS A 179 -59.92 -17.55 -47.42
CA LYS A 179 -59.69 -16.67 -48.57
C LYS A 179 -60.19 -17.28 -49.87
N ASP A 180 -59.94 -18.57 -50.10
CA ASP A 180 -60.37 -19.25 -51.31
C ASP A 180 -61.89 -19.43 -51.36
N ARG A 181 -62.52 -19.78 -50.23
CA ARG A 181 -63.99 -19.85 -50.12
C ARG A 181 -64.67 -18.50 -50.37
N ILE A 182 -64.07 -17.40 -49.90
CA ILE A 182 -64.58 -16.04 -50.17
C ILE A 182 -64.51 -15.73 -51.68
N LYS A 183 -63.41 -16.08 -52.35
CA LYS A 183 -63.29 -15.89 -53.80
C LYS A 183 -64.31 -16.71 -54.57
N GLU A 184 -64.52 -17.96 -54.18
CA GLU A 184 -65.49 -18.85 -54.81
C GLU A 184 -66.92 -18.33 -54.62
N ALA A 185 -67.29 -17.89 -53.42
CA ALA A 185 -68.57 -17.26 -53.14
C ALA A 185 -68.77 -15.96 -53.93
N ALA A 186 -67.72 -15.14 -54.08
CA ALA A 186 -67.78 -13.92 -54.87
C ALA A 186 -67.96 -14.21 -56.37
N ALA A 187 -67.29 -15.24 -56.91
CA ALA A 187 -67.47 -15.67 -58.29
C ALA A 187 -68.89 -16.22 -58.55
N ALA A 188 -69.45 -16.99 -57.61
CA ALA A 188 -70.83 -17.47 -57.68
C ALA A 188 -71.85 -16.32 -57.64
N ALA A 189 -71.64 -15.32 -56.79
CA ALA A 189 -72.50 -14.13 -56.71
C ALA A 189 -72.47 -13.29 -58.00
N ALA A 190 -71.29 -13.18 -58.64
CA ALA A 190 -71.14 -12.49 -59.92
C ALA A 190 -71.85 -13.20 -61.09
N ALA A 191 -72.05 -14.52 -61.02
CA ALA A 191 -72.78 -15.28 -62.05
C ALA A 191 -74.30 -15.11 -61.98
N VAL A 192 -74.85 -14.54 -60.90
CA VAL A 192 -76.30 -14.47 -60.62
C VAL A 192 -76.88 -13.05 -60.81
N THR A 193 -76.10 -12.05 -61.24
CA THR A 193 -76.58 -10.65 -61.35
C THR A 193 -76.49 -10.04 -62.78
N PRO A 194 -77.57 -9.36 -63.27
CA PRO A 194 -77.62 -8.63 -64.56
C PRO A 194 -76.91 -7.25 -64.50
N PRO A 195 -76.68 -6.53 -65.63
CA PRO A 195 -75.67 -5.45 -65.72
C PRO A 195 -76.05 -4.15 -64.96
N PRO A 196 -75.07 -3.31 -64.57
CA PRO A 196 -75.30 -2.23 -63.61
C PRO A 196 -75.72 -0.89 -64.24
N THR A 197 -76.61 -0.17 -63.54
CA THR A 197 -76.99 1.24 -63.76
C THR A 197 -76.39 2.09 -62.62
N PRO A 198 -75.80 3.28 -62.88
CA PRO A 198 -75.12 4.10 -61.87
C PRO A 198 -76.14 4.84 -60.99
N PRO A 199 -75.85 5.13 -59.70
CA PRO A 199 -75.36 6.49 -59.38
C PRO A 199 -74.56 6.68 -58.07
N SER A 200 -74.05 7.92 -57.96
CA SER A 200 -73.95 8.77 -56.76
C SER A 200 -72.98 8.45 -55.62
N ALA A 201 -71.95 9.30 -55.63
CA ALA A 201 -71.12 9.76 -54.54
C ALA A 201 -71.82 9.86 -53.17
N SER A 202 -71.16 9.35 -52.12
CA SER A 202 -71.10 9.99 -50.80
C SER A 202 -70.00 9.39 -49.91
N ALA A 203 -69.04 10.27 -49.60
CA ALA A 203 -68.27 10.42 -48.37
C ALA A 203 -67.57 9.21 -47.71
N LEU A 204 -66.23 9.21 -47.86
CA LEU A 204 -65.25 8.57 -46.97
C LEU A 204 -65.35 9.05 -45.52
N PRO A 205 -64.98 8.17 -44.57
CA PRO A 205 -64.15 8.58 -43.43
C PRO A 205 -62.76 7.90 -43.49
N ARG A 206 -61.73 8.73 -43.27
CA ARG A 206 -60.30 8.37 -43.28
C ARG A 206 -59.92 7.53 -42.06
N PRO A 207 -59.01 6.56 -42.17
CA PRO A 207 -58.39 5.91 -41.01
C PRO A 207 -57.27 6.79 -40.45
N LEU A 208 -57.33 7.06 -39.14
CA LEU A 208 -56.28 7.75 -38.39
C LEU A 208 -55.04 6.84 -38.29
N LYS A 209 -53.94 7.30 -38.90
CA LYS A 209 -52.60 6.73 -38.72
C LYS A 209 -52.09 7.07 -37.32
N ASN A 210 -52.12 6.11 -36.40
CA ASN A 210 -51.33 6.19 -35.17
C ASN A 210 -49.87 5.89 -35.49
N VAL A 211 -49.10 6.94 -35.80
CA VAL A 211 -47.64 6.92 -35.88
C VAL A 211 -47.12 6.83 -34.44
N ARG A 212 -46.82 5.62 -33.98
CA ARG A 212 -46.06 5.40 -32.75
C ARG A 212 -44.58 5.44 -33.13
N GLN A 213 -44.03 6.65 -33.18
CA GLN A 213 -42.60 6.88 -33.39
C GLN A 213 -41.85 6.41 -32.12
N ARG A 214 -41.36 5.17 -32.13
CA ARG A 214 -40.35 4.72 -31.15
C ARG A 214 -39.01 5.28 -31.61
N ASN A 215 -38.57 6.36 -31.00
CA ASN A 215 -37.17 6.79 -31.08
C ASN A 215 -36.34 5.80 -30.25
N SER A 216 -35.78 4.79 -30.91
CA SER A 216 -34.71 3.98 -30.34
C SER A 216 -33.37 4.67 -30.63
N PHE A 217 -32.76 5.26 -29.60
CA PHE A 217 -31.36 5.67 -29.66
C PHE A 217 -30.48 4.46 -29.36
N THR A 218 -29.68 4.02 -30.32
CA THR A 218 -28.61 3.05 -30.11
C THR A 218 -27.30 3.80 -29.91
N ALA A 219 -26.83 3.88 -28.67
CA ALA A 219 -25.49 4.39 -28.38
C ALA A 219 -24.45 3.32 -28.74
N GLN A 220 -23.52 3.63 -29.67
CA GLN A 220 -22.38 2.77 -29.96
C GLN A 220 -21.38 2.82 -28.80
N VAL A 221 -21.12 1.67 -28.21
CA VAL A 221 -20.13 1.50 -27.13
C VAL A 221 -18.72 1.58 -27.73
N SER A 222 -18.02 2.68 -27.46
CA SER A 222 -16.60 2.84 -27.78
C SER A 222 -15.76 1.92 -26.89
N ARG A 223 -14.83 1.16 -27.49
CA ARG A 223 -13.92 0.22 -26.78
C ARG A 223 -12.70 0.89 -26.15
N ASP A 224 -12.79 2.18 -25.83
CA ASP A 224 -11.71 2.90 -25.18
C ASP A 224 -11.88 2.86 -23.66
N ARG A 225 -10.98 2.17 -22.95
CA ARG A 225 -11.03 1.96 -21.49
C ARG A 225 -10.81 3.25 -20.68
N SER A 226 -10.49 4.35 -21.34
CA SER A 226 -10.20 5.65 -20.71
C SER A 226 -11.39 6.61 -20.68
N ARG A 227 -12.53 6.27 -21.29
CA ARG A 227 -13.74 7.11 -21.32
C ARG A 227 -14.85 6.56 -20.43
N PRO A 228 -15.51 7.38 -19.60
CA PRO A 228 -16.64 6.94 -18.78
C PRO A 228 -17.77 6.43 -19.68
N VAL A 229 -18.21 5.19 -19.46
CA VAL A 229 -19.29 4.56 -20.21
C VAL A 229 -20.61 4.92 -19.51
N ILE A 230 -21.49 5.63 -20.22
CA ILE A 230 -22.84 5.91 -19.72
C ILE A 230 -23.67 4.64 -19.93
N TRP A 231 -24.19 4.07 -18.84
CA TRP A 231 -24.95 2.83 -18.88
C TRP A 231 -26.46 3.06 -18.95
N ASP A 232 -26.93 4.18 -18.40
CA ASP A 232 -28.35 4.51 -18.39
C ASP A 232 -28.59 6.00 -18.61
N VAL A 233 -29.65 6.31 -19.35
CA VAL A 233 -30.09 7.67 -19.68
C VAL A 233 -31.58 7.74 -19.43
N GLN A 234 -31.97 8.48 -18.39
CA GLN A 234 -33.37 8.69 -18.06
C GLN A 234 -33.78 10.14 -18.32
N LEU A 235 -34.84 10.33 -19.11
CA LEU A 235 -35.46 11.63 -19.30
C LEU A 235 -36.41 11.90 -18.13
N LEU A 236 -36.12 12.95 -17.37
CA LEU A 236 -36.94 13.40 -16.24
C LEU A 236 -37.93 14.49 -16.70
N PRO A 237 -39.05 14.66 -15.97
CA PRO A 237 -39.98 15.76 -16.20
C PRO A 237 -39.25 17.12 -16.16
N GLY A 238 -39.59 18.01 -17.10
CA GLY A 238 -38.96 19.33 -17.20
C GLY A 238 -37.65 19.37 -18.00
N GLU A 239 -37.53 18.53 -19.04
CA GLU A 239 -36.41 18.57 -20.01
C GLU A 239 -35.02 18.37 -19.37
N ARG A 240 -34.96 17.49 -18.38
CA ARG A 240 -33.71 17.12 -17.70
C ARG A 240 -33.29 15.72 -18.10
N LEU A 241 -32.02 15.60 -18.49
CA LEU A 241 -31.39 14.30 -18.74
C LEU A 241 -30.57 13.89 -17.52
N MET A 242 -30.83 12.68 -17.03
CA MET A 242 -30.04 12.02 -16.00
C MET A 242 -29.16 10.96 -16.64
N LEU A 243 -27.84 11.07 -16.47
CA LEU A 243 -26.87 10.06 -16.90
C LEU A 243 -26.35 9.31 -15.67
N ALA A 244 -26.37 7.99 -15.71
CA ALA A 244 -25.81 7.14 -14.66
C ALA A 244 -24.64 6.28 -15.18
N ASP A 245 -23.57 6.20 -14.38
CA ASP A 245 -22.46 5.26 -14.58
C ASP A 245 -22.71 3.95 -13.81
N ARG A 246 -22.00 2.87 -14.15
CA ARG A 246 -22.13 1.49 -13.67
C ARG A 246 -22.11 1.33 -12.14
N ILE A 247 -21.53 2.30 -11.42
CA ILE A 247 -21.42 2.29 -9.95
C ILE A 247 -22.46 3.21 -9.30
N ASN A 248 -23.41 3.78 -10.07
CA ASN A 248 -24.42 4.74 -9.60
C ASN A 248 -23.86 5.96 -8.86
N ARG A 249 -22.58 6.32 -9.10
CA ARG A 249 -21.85 7.36 -8.33
C ARG A 249 -21.67 8.70 -9.05
N CYS A 250 -22.23 8.90 -10.24
CA CYS A 250 -22.24 10.20 -10.89
C CYS A 250 -23.61 10.47 -11.50
N VAL A 251 -24.33 11.42 -10.92
CA VAL A 251 -25.58 11.97 -11.46
C VAL A 251 -25.25 13.36 -11.99
N LYS A 252 -24.98 13.47 -13.29
CA LYS A 252 -24.94 14.78 -13.95
C LYS A 252 -26.31 15.03 -14.56
N LEU A 253 -26.98 16.07 -14.07
CA LEU A 253 -28.24 16.55 -14.62
C LEU A 253 -27.93 17.59 -15.70
N PHE A 254 -28.35 17.33 -16.93
CA PHE A 254 -28.27 18.30 -18.01
C PHE A 254 -29.65 18.90 -18.25
N ASN A 255 -29.75 20.23 -18.22
CA ASN A 255 -30.92 20.93 -18.76
C ASN A 255 -30.78 20.95 -20.28
N THR A 256 -31.73 20.37 -21.00
CA THR A 256 -31.75 20.41 -22.47
C THR A 256 -32.44 21.68 -22.97
N GLN A 257 -32.08 22.85 -22.43
CA GLN A 257 -32.45 24.10 -23.08
C GLN A 257 -31.63 24.23 -24.35
N VAL A 258 -32.13 23.63 -25.42
CA VAL A 258 -31.71 23.95 -26.78
C VAL A 258 -32.20 25.38 -27.01
N GLY A 259 -31.30 26.35 -26.87
CA GLY A 259 -31.58 27.71 -27.30
C GLY A 259 -32.05 27.64 -28.75
N SER A 260 -33.30 28.04 -28.98
CA SER A 260 -33.85 28.20 -30.31
C SER A 260 -33.00 29.23 -31.04
N LEU A 261 -32.11 28.75 -31.91
CA LEU A 261 -31.48 29.53 -32.97
C LEU A 261 -32.47 29.69 -34.13
#